data_AF-A0AAJ7PX24-F1
#
_entry.id   AF-A0AAJ7PX24-F1
#
_cell.length_a   1.000
_cell.length_b   1.000
_cell.length_c   1.000
_cell.angle_alpha   90.00
_cell.angle_beta   90.00
_cell.angle_gamma   90.00
#
_symmetry.space_group_name_H-M   'P 1'
#
loop_
_entity.id
_entity.type
_entity.pdbx_description
1 polymer ?
#
loop_
_entity_poly.entity_id
_entity_poly.type
_entity_poly.pdbx_seq_one_letter_code
_entity_poly.pdbx_strand_id
1 'polypeptide(L)'
;MEWVLNNHSTAYTDQSNSSWEEENAGVTVSTAMDLQKRIIGGQNCRSDERHYHVRLSETSGKFLCGGSLISDQWILTAAHCWKPGGSLLADVGVHPLNNPKAKPGQIITEHFIYKEKDSKGKDWQHDLMLLKLPEPSNITPIKLDCDPSKAPKIGQLVEIAGHTAEKKDKKNCEFTNDLQCAEATLVQCDEFNVCLKNNYDPKWSLEYSIQALICGKHSGVDICKGDSGGGVVFKKQIYGVLVLIGDVKNPCMAPFAFMDICNEKYLKWIKETANI
;
A
#
# COMPACT_ATOMS: atom_id res chain seq x y z
N MET A 1 51.69 -50.54 -17.63
CA MET A 1 52.65 -49.66 -18.29
C MET A 1 53.08 -48.61 -17.27
N GLU A 2 54.32 -48.77 -16.79
CA GLU A 2 55.06 -47.85 -15.92
C GLU A 2 55.72 -46.69 -16.72
N TRP A 3 56.39 -45.81 -15.95
CA TRP A 3 57.43 -44.80 -16.27
C TRP A 3 56.88 -43.40 -16.60
N VAL A 4 56.96 -42.32 -15.78
CA VAL A 4 57.90 -41.70 -14.80
C VAL A 4 58.97 -40.77 -15.44
N LEU A 5 59.10 -39.54 -14.86
CA LEU A 5 60.20 -38.53 -14.84
C LEU A 5 60.26 -37.49 -16.00
N ASN A 6 60.66 -36.21 -15.86
CA ASN A 6 61.18 -35.38 -14.74
C ASN A 6 61.25 -33.88 -15.11
N ASN A 7 61.11 -33.01 -14.09
CA ASN A 7 61.89 -31.81 -13.73
C ASN A 7 62.44 -30.79 -14.75
N HIS A 8 62.23 -29.49 -14.48
CA HIS A 8 63.25 -28.66 -13.81
C HIS A 8 62.69 -27.37 -13.18
N SER A 9 63.26 -27.00 -12.04
CA SER A 9 62.93 -25.85 -11.19
C SER A 9 63.72 -24.59 -11.58
N THR A 10 63.27 -23.43 -11.10
CA THR A 10 64.08 -22.51 -10.29
C THR A 10 63.16 -21.46 -9.66
N ALA A 11 63.30 -21.27 -8.36
CA ALA A 11 62.72 -20.19 -7.58
C ALA A 11 63.80 -19.12 -7.37
N TYR A 12 63.42 -17.84 -7.37
CA TYR A 12 64.13 -16.81 -6.61
C TYR A 12 63.16 -15.66 -6.26
N THR A 13 63.19 -15.30 -4.99
CA THR A 13 62.49 -14.22 -4.28
C THR A 13 63.14 -12.86 -4.57
N ASP A 14 62.39 -11.75 -4.53
CA ASP A 14 62.76 -10.63 -3.64
C ASP A 14 61.64 -9.62 -3.38
N GLN A 15 61.71 -9.02 -2.19
CA GLN A 15 60.79 -8.05 -1.59
C GLN A 15 61.13 -6.59 -1.97
N SER A 16 60.11 -5.74 -1.76
CA SER A 16 60.18 -4.39 -1.14
C SER A 16 60.10 -3.12 -2.01
N ASN A 17 59.14 -2.28 -1.57
CA ASN A 17 59.09 -0.81 -1.48
C ASN A 17 59.21 0.07 -2.74
N SER A 18 58.18 0.89 -3.01
CA SER A 18 58.07 2.23 -2.43
C SER A 18 56.94 3.07 -3.09
N SER A 19 56.04 3.58 -2.23
CA SER A 19 55.35 4.88 -2.26
C SER A 19 55.15 5.63 -3.59
N TRP A 20 53.88 5.78 -3.98
CA TRP A 20 53.34 7.05 -4.49
C TRP A 20 51.94 7.26 -3.88
N GLU A 21 51.83 8.23 -2.98
CA GLU A 21 50.56 8.83 -2.58
C GLU A 21 50.21 9.89 -3.62
N GLU A 22 49.02 9.81 -4.21
CA GLU A 22 48.29 10.98 -4.68
C GLU A 22 46.81 10.80 -4.33
N GLU A 23 46.29 11.84 -3.66
CA GLU A 23 44.95 11.99 -3.14
C GLU A 23 43.88 11.81 -4.24
N ASN A 24 42.87 10.99 -3.96
CA ASN A 24 41.55 11.23 -4.51
C ASN A 24 40.49 10.92 -3.46
N ALA A 25 39.69 11.93 -3.17
CA ALA A 25 38.60 11.92 -2.20
C ALA A 25 37.58 10.81 -2.52
N GLY A 26 37.72 9.67 -1.83
CA GLY A 26 36.75 8.59 -1.84
C GLY A 26 35.68 8.82 -0.78
N VAL A 27 34.53 9.33 -1.21
CA VAL A 27 33.30 9.37 -0.42
C VAL A 27 33.04 7.98 0.15
N THR A 28 32.92 7.89 1.48
CA THR A 28 32.51 6.68 2.19
C THR A 28 31.09 6.29 1.76
N VAL A 29 30.97 5.33 0.84
CA VAL A 29 29.70 4.66 0.61
C VAL A 29 29.53 3.64 1.73
N SER A 30 28.80 4.04 2.77
CA SER A 30 28.24 3.12 3.76
C SER A 30 27.39 2.09 3.02
N THR A 31 27.93 0.90 2.78
CA THR A 31 27.18 -0.27 2.29
C THR A 31 26.34 -0.82 3.43
N ALA A 32 25.32 -0.07 3.86
CA ALA A 32 24.13 -0.66 4.42
C ALA A 32 23.27 -1.08 3.22
N MET A 33 23.60 -2.23 2.63
CA MET A 33 22.68 -2.92 1.73
C MET A 33 21.54 -3.47 2.58
N ASP A 34 20.55 -2.62 2.87
CA ASP A 34 19.29 -3.06 3.43
C ASP A 34 18.40 -3.56 2.28
N LEU A 35 18.54 -4.84 1.98
CA LEU A 35 17.85 -5.52 0.89
C LEU A 35 16.69 -6.35 1.45
N GLN A 36 15.62 -5.69 1.88
CA GLN A 36 14.30 -6.31 2.00
C GLN A 36 13.23 -5.31 1.56
N LYS A 37 12.63 -5.53 0.37
CA LYS A 37 11.62 -4.65 -0.24
C LYS A 37 10.26 -5.34 -0.39
N ARG A 38 9.18 -4.80 0.19
CA ARG A 38 7.80 -5.36 0.23
C ARG A 38 6.74 -4.26 0.52
N ILE A 39 5.54 -4.25 -0.11
CA ILE A 39 5.14 -3.18 -1.07
C ILE A 39 6.23 -3.04 -2.15
N ILE A 40 5.94 -2.73 -3.41
CA ILE A 40 7.09 -2.54 -4.33
C ILE A 40 7.95 -1.43 -3.68
N GLY A 41 9.21 -1.73 -3.37
CA GLY A 41 10.09 -0.83 -2.60
C GLY A 41 9.78 -0.51 -1.14
N GLY A 42 8.78 -1.11 -0.47
CA GLY A 42 8.50 -0.84 0.95
C GLY A 42 9.29 -1.74 1.92
N GLN A 43 8.93 -1.74 3.19
CA GLN A 43 9.59 -2.50 4.27
C GLN A 43 8.58 -3.04 5.27
N ASN A 44 8.97 -3.95 6.16
CA ASN A 44 8.11 -4.36 7.27
C ASN A 44 7.71 -3.12 8.10
N CYS A 45 6.41 -2.95 8.36
CA CYS A 45 5.94 -1.92 9.28
C CYS A 45 6.50 -2.17 10.69
N ARG A 46 6.76 -1.10 11.44
CA ARG A 46 7.19 -1.22 12.84
C ARG A 46 6.08 -1.84 13.68
N SER A 47 6.43 -2.59 14.72
CA SER A 47 5.44 -3.29 15.55
C SER A 47 4.53 -2.37 16.39
N ASP A 48 4.90 -1.10 16.56
CA ASP A 48 4.21 -0.10 17.40
C ASP A 48 3.32 0.87 16.61
N GLU A 49 3.18 0.69 15.30
CA GLU A 49 2.33 1.52 14.42
C GLU A 49 1.26 0.68 13.73
N ARG A 50 0.35 1.34 12.97
CA ARG A 50 -0.59 0.69 12.04
C ARG A 50 -1.51 -0.38 12.65
N HIS A 51 -1.71 -0.41 13.97
CA HIS A 51 -2.58 -1.40 14.63
C HIS A 51 -4.02 -1.40 14.10
N TYR A 52 -4.49 -0.25 13.61
CA TYR A 52 -5.79 -0.05 12.98
C TYR A 52 -5.92 -0.69 11.59
N HIS A 53 -4.83 -1.15 10.97
CA HIS A 53 -4.91 -1.82 9.67
C HIS A 53 -5.72 -3.11 9.80
N VAL A 54 -6.63 -3.32 8.86
CA VAL A 54 -7.48 -4.49 8.77
C VAL A 54 -7.13 -5.25 7.50
N ARG A 55 -6.99 -6.56 7.62
CA ARG A 55 -6.88 -7.45 6.47
C ARG A 55 -8.26 -7.98 6.15
N LEU A 56 -8.73 -7.71 4.95
CA LEU A 56 -10.01 -8.17 4.43
C LEU A 56 -9.79 -9.31 3.47
N SER A 57 -10.53 -10.40 3.62
CA SER A 57 -10.48 -11.52 2.68
C SER A 57 -11.87 -12.05 2.37
N GLU A 58 -12.05 -12.61 1.17
CA GLU A 58 -13.22 -13.42 0.90
C GLU A 58 -13.19 -14.70 1.74
N THR A 59 -14.36 -15.24 2.10
CA THR A 59 -14.47 -16.57 2.73
C THR A 59 -13.85 -17.69 1.90
N SER A 60 -13.71 -17.50 0.58
CA SER A 60 -13.02 -18.42 -0.32
C SER A 60 -11.48 -18.42 -0.16
N GLY A 61 -10.92 -17.41 0.51
CA GLY A 61 -9.48 -17.19 0.69
C GLY A 61 -8.75 -16.68 -0.56
N LYS A 62 -9.45 -16.40 -1.67
CA LYS A 62 -8.83 -16.07 -2.97
C LYS A 62 -8.56 -14.59 -3.21
N PHE A 63 -9.21 -13.72 -2.45
CA PHE A 63 -9.17 -12.28 -2.64
C PHE A 63 -8.78 -11.61 -1.33
N LEU A 64 -7.91 -10.61 -1.43
CA LEU A 64 -7.38 -9.83 -0.32
C LEU A 64 -7.58 -8.35 -0.59
N CYS A 65 -7.94 -7.60 0.45
CA CYS A 65 -7.90 -6.16 0.51
C CYS A 65 -7.35 -5.71 1.87
N GLY A 66 -6.96 -4.45 1.95
CA GLY A 66 -6.78 -3.72 3.20
C GLY A 66 -8.05 -3.01 3.66
N GLY A 67 -7.97 -2.48 4.87
CA GLY A 67 -8.96 -1.59 5.46
C GLY A 67 -8.32 -0.83 6.63
N SER A 68 -9.03 0.16 7.15
CA SER A 68 -8.61 0.89 8.35
C SER A 68 -9.75 1.01 9.34
N LEU A 69 -9.53 0.65 10.59
CA LEU A 69 -10.46 0.96 11.68
C LEU A 69 -10.49 2.48 11.92
N ILE A 70 -11.64 3.10 11.68
CA ILE A 70 -11.88 4.54 11.93
C ILE A 70 -12.71 4.77 13.21
N SER A 71 -13.28 3.71 13.77
CA SER A 71 -13.83 3.62 15.12
C SER A 71 -13.63 2.21 15.67
N ASP A 72 -14.16 1.91 16.86
CA ASP A 72 -14.13 0.56 17.42
C ASP A 72 -14.93 -0.46 16.61
N GLN A 73 -15.94 -0.03 15.84
CA GLN A 73 -16.83 -0.92 15.09
C GLN A 73 -16.87 -0.65 13.57
N TRP A 74 -16.23 0.43 13.09
CA TRP A 74 -16.29 0.81 11.67
C TRP A 74 -14.94 0.70 10.97
N ILE A 75 -14.94 0.01 9.82
CA ILE A 75 -13.80 -0.16 8.92
C ILE A 75 -14.05 0.65 7.65
N LEU A 76 -13.08 1.48 7.27
CA LEU A 76 -13.04 2.18 5.99
C LEU A 76 -12.21 1.37 4.98
N THR A 77 -12.74 1.17 3.77
CA THR A 77 -12.09 0.40 2.70
C THR A 77 -12.64 0.81 1.31
N ALA A 78 -12.16 0.15 0.25
CA ALA A 78 -12.61 0.36 -1.13
C ALA A 78 -13.84 -0.49 -1.44
N ALA A 79 -14.78 0.03 -2.24
CA ALA A 79 -16.03 -0.67 -2.54
C ALA A 79 -15.81 -1.92 -3.41
N HIS A 80 -14.83 -1.91 -4.32
CA HIS A 80 -14.50 -3.05 -5.17
C HIS A 80 -13.97 -4.26 -4.37
N CYS A 81 -13.63 -4.07 -3.10
CA CYS A 81 -13.27 -5.16 -2.20
C CYS A 81 -14.48 -6.06 -1.86
N TRP A 82 -15.70 -5.54 -1.97
CA TRP A 82 -16.92 -6.34 -1.80
C TRP A 82 -17.31 -7.00 -3.12
N LYS A 83 -17.53 -8.33 -3.11
CA LYS A 83 -18.07 -9.05 -4.27
C LYS A 83 -19.56 -9.36 -4.10
N PRO A 84 -20.39 -9.12 -5.14
CA PRO A 84 -21.81 -9.45 -5.09
C PRO A 84 -22.06 -10.90 -4.68
N GLY A 85 -22.98 -11.12 -3.74
CA GLY A 85 -23.33 -12.45 -3.24
C GLY A 85 -22.30 -13.08 -2.28
N GLY A 86 -21.24 -12.35 -1.90
CA GLY A 86 -20.22 -12.80 -0.96
C GLY A 86 -20.37 -12.23 0.46
N SER A 87 -19.46 -12.65 1.33
CA SER A 87 -19.18 -12.03 2.64
C SER A 87 -17.68 -11.82 2.78
N LEU A 88 -17.28 -10.80 3.53
CA LEU A 88 -15.88 -10.57 3.87
C LEU A 88 -15.56 -11.07 5.28
N LEU A 89 -14.36 -11.61 5.43
CA LEU A 89 -13.73 -11.84 6.72
C LEU A 89 -12.80 -10.65 7.00
N ALA A 90 -12.99 -10.01 8.15
CA ALA A 90 -12.09 -8.98 8.64
C ALA A 90 -11.19 -9.55 9.74
N ASP A 91 -9.88 -9.48 9.51
CA ASP A 91 -8.89 -9.70 10.54
C ASP A 91 -8.49 -8.36 11.15
N VAL A 92 -8.92 -8.15 12.38
CA VAL A 92 -8.68 -6.91 13.13
C VAL A 92 -7.48 -7.11 14.06
N GLY A 93 -6.62 -6.09 14.17
CA GLY A 93 -5.41 -6.19 14.99
C GLY A 93 -4.39 -7.18 14.41
N VAL A 94 -4.43 -7.40 13.09
CA VAL A 94 -3.54 -8.27 12.32
C VAL A 94 -2.06 -7.88 12.46
N HIS A 95 -1.78 -6.62 12.82
CA HIS A 95 -0.44 -6.10 13.01
C HIS A 95 -0.23 -5.58 14.46
N PRO A 96 0.92 -5.84 15.10
CA PRO A 96 2.01 -6.70 14.64
C PRO A 96 1.58 -8.17 14.51
N LEU A 97 2.35 -8.96 13.77
CA LEU A 97 2.11 -10.40 13.69
C LEU A 97 2.06 -11.00 15.10
N ASN A 98 1.09 -11.88 15.35
CA ASN A 98 0.81 -12.46 16.68
C ASN A 98 0.38 -11.46 17.76
N ASN A 99 -0.21 -10.33 17.39
CA ASN A 99 -0.83 -9.40 18.34
C ASN A 99 -1.87 -10.14 19.21
N PRO A 100 -1.73 -10.15 20.55
CA PRO A 100 -2.65 -10.86 21.44
C PRO A 100 -4.06 -10.25 21.46
N LYS A 101 -4.24 -9.02 20.97
CA LYS A 101 -5.53 -8.36 20.81
C LYS A 101 -6.20 -8.65 19.45
N ALA A 102 -5.55 -9.45 18.58
CA ALA A 102 -6.09 -9.75 17.26
C ALA A 102 -7.43 -10.49 17.36
N LYS A 103 -8.38 -10.08 16.52
CA LYS A 103 -9.67 -10.74 16.32
C LYS A 103 -9.76 -11.13 14.83
N PRO A 104 -9.18 -12.28 14.43
CA PRO A 104 -9.27 -12.75 13.05
C PRO A 104 -10.68 -13.25 12.71
N GLY A 105 -11.00 -13.32 11.42
CA GLY A 105 -12.16 -14.01 10.89
C GLY A 105 -13.51 -13.41 11.26
N GLN A 106 -13.58 -12.10 11.55
CA GLN A 106 -14.87 -11.44 11.84
C GLN A 106 -15.71 -11.41 10.55
N ILE A 107 -16.85 -12.09 10.55
CA ILE A 107 -17.74 -12.13 9.38
C ILE A 107 -18.45 -10.79 9.27
N ILE A 108 -18.26 -10.12 8.13
CA ILE A 108 -18.91 -8.86 7.79
C ILE A 108 -20.16 -9.13 6.96
N THR A 109 -21.31 -8.72 7.49
CA THR A 109 -22.62 -8.79 6.82
C THR A 109 -23.19 -7.42 6.48
N GLU A 110 -22.79 -6.39 7.22
CA GLU A 110 -23.22 -5.00 7.02
C GLU A 110 -22.15 -4.19 6.26
N HIS A 111 -22.51 -3.66 5.10
CA HIS A 111 -21.65 -2.83 4.26
C HIS A 111 -22.44 -1.65 3.68
N PHE A 112 -21.75 -0.52 3.52
CA PHE A 112 -22.33 0.73 3.04
C PHE A 112 -21.39 1.34 2.01
N ILE A 113 -21.81 1.39 0.76
CA ILE A 113 -21.04 1.98 -0.34
C ILE A 113 -21.53 3.41 -0.56
N TYR A 114 -20.60 4.36 -0.67
CA TYR A 114 -20.95 5.74 -1.01
C TYR A 114 -21.60 5.80 -2.39
N LYS A 115 -22.71 6.53 -2.49
CA LYS A 115 -23.45 6.74 -3.74
C LYS A 115 -23.72 8.21 -3.96
N GLU A 116 -23.62 8.62 -5.22
CA GLU A 116 -24.04 9.93 -5.68
C GLU A 116 -25.08 9.79 -6.80
N LYS A 117 -25.98 10.77 -6.92
CA LYS A 117 -26.96 10.81 -8.00
C LYS A 117 -26.33 11.44 -9.23
N ASP A 118 -26.42 10.76 -10.38
CA ASP A 118 -26.08 11.39 -11.67
C ASP A 118 -27.14 12.41 -12.11
N SER A 119 -26.90 13.10 -13.22
CA SER A 119 -27.83 14.09 -13.78
C SER A 119 -29.20 13.53 -14.17
N LYS A 120 -29.36 12.20 -14.20
CA LYS A 120 -30.60 11.48 -14.50
C LYS A 120 -31.23 10.86 -13.25
N GLY A 121 -30.69 11.13 -12.05
CA GLY A 121 -31.19 10.62 -10.78
C GLY A 121 -30.85 9.15 -10.50
N LYS A 122 -29.96 8.54 -11.31
CA LYS A 122 -29.48 7.18 -11.09
C LYS A 122 -28.38 7.18 -10.04
N ASP A 123 -28.38 6.16 -9.18
CA ASP A 123 -27.27 5.93 -8.25
C ASP A 123 -25.99 5.57 -9.01
N TRP A 124 -24.94 6.31 -8.72
CA TRP A 124 -23.56 6.05 -9.10
C TRP A 124 -22.76 5.68 -7.86
N GLN A 125 -22.12 4.51 -7.88
CA GLN A 125 -21.28 4.06 -6.76
C GLN A 125 -19.87 4.59 -6.92
N HIS A 126 -19.29 5.07 -5.83
CA HIS A 126 -17.87 5.41 -5.78
C HIS A 126 -17.11 4.28 -5.10
N ASP A 127 -15.81 4.21 -5.31
CA ASP A 127 -14.97 3.14 -4.77
C ASP A 127 -14.60 3.34 -3.30
N LEU A 128 -15.59 3.70 -2.49
CA LEU A 128 -15.48 4.00 -1.07
C LEU A 128 -16.58 3.28 -0.29
N MET A 129 -16.20 2.52 0.72
CA MET A 129 -17.10 1.69 1.48
C MET A 129 -16.78 1.68 2.98
N LEU A 130 -17.84 1.64 3.78
CA LEU A 130 -17.77 1.35 5.21
C LEU A 130 -18.27 -0.07 5.45
N LEU A 131 -17.54 -0.80 6.29
CA LEU A 131 -17.96 -2.09 6.83
C LEU A 131 -18.18 -1.94 8.32
N LYS A 132 -19.24 -2.57 8.83
CA LYS A 132 -19.51 -2.59 10.26
C LYS A 132 -19.13 -3.94 10.83
N LEU A 133 -18.28 -3.93 11.85
CA LEU A 133 -17.94 -5.12 12.62
C LEU A 133 -19.17 -5.61 13.39
N PRO A 134 -19.32 -6.94 13.58
CA PRO A 134 -20.41 -7.47 14.39
C PRO A 134 -20.32 -7.02 15.85
N GLU A 135 -19.10 -6.88 16.38
CA GLU A 135 -18.81 -6.47 17.75
C GLU A 135 -17.70 -5.41 17.79
N PRO A 136 -17.72 -4.48 18.77
CA PRO A 136 -16.63 -3.52 18.95
C PRO A 136 -15.25 -4.17 19.15
N SER A 137 -14.24 -3.54 18.58
CA SER A 137 -12.83 -3.88 18.70
C SER A 137 -12.16 -3.10 19.84
N ASN A 138 -11.17 -3.72 20.48
CA ASN A 138 -10.30 -3.07 21.48
C ASN A 138 -9.01 -2.51 20.85
N ILE A 139 -8.92 -2.51 19.52
CA ILE A 139 -7.82 -1.92 18.76
C ILE A 139 -8.06 -0.41 18.64
N THR A 140 -7.03 0.39 18.88
CA THR A 140 -7.10 1.85 18.74
C THR A 140 -7.32 2.22 17.27
N PRO A 141 -8.42 2.93 16.94
CA PRO A 141 -8.69 3.36 15.56
C PRO A 141 -7.74 4.47 15.10
N ILE A 142 -7.56 4.61 13.79
CA ILE A 142 -6.87 5.76 13.21
C ILE A 142 -7.79 6.99 13.26
N LYS A 143 -7.21 8.15 13.56
CA LYS A 143 -7.95 9.40 13.55
C LYS A 143 -8.20 9.85 12.12
N LEU A 144 -9.42 10.33 11.89
CA LEU A 144 -9.81 11.02 10.66
C LEU A 144 -10.00 12.51 10.99
N ASP A 145 -9.10 13.35 10.48
CA ASP A 145 -9.15 14.80 10.69
C ASP A 145 -8.73 15.51 9.40
N CYS A 146 -9.75 16.03 8.72
CA CYS A 146 -9.65 16.72 7.44
C CYS A 146 -9.53 18.24 7.57
N ASP A 147 -9.00 18.74 8.69
CA ASP A 147 -8.59 20.14 8.80
C ASP A 147 -7.58 20.48 7.68
N PRO A 148 -7.90 21.43 6.76
CA PRO A 148 -7.03 21.77 5.65
C PRO A 148 -5.64 22.27 6.07
N SER A 149 -5.48 22.76 7.31
CA SER A 149 -4.18 23.17 7.85
C SER A 149 -3.28 21.98 8.24
N LYS A 150 -3.87 20.79 8.44
CA LYS A 150 -3.18 19.56 8.84
C LYS A 150 -3.03 18.56 7.69
N ALA A 151 -3.94 18.60 6.71
CA ALA A 151 -3.92 17.72 5.55
C ALA A 151 -2.62 17.82 4.74
N PRO A 152 -2.15 16.71 4.14
CA PRO A 152 -0.97 16.73 3.29
C PRO A 152 -1.24 17.53 2.01
N LYS A 153 -0.24 18.30 1.58
CA LYS A 153 -0.25 19.06 0.32
C LYS A 153 0.53 18.31 -0.75
N ILE A 154 0.25 18.62 -2.02
CA ILE A 154 1.03 18.10 -3.15
C ILE A 154 2.52 18.33 -2.91
N GLY A 155 3.33 17.30 -3.17
CA GLY A 155 4.76 17.27 -2.92
C GLY A 155 5.16 16.75 -1.54
N GLN A 156 4.22 16.53 -0.60
CA GLN A 156 4.53 15.94 0.71
C GLN A 156 4.47 14.41 0.68
N LEU A 157 5.26 13.78 1.55
CA LEU A 157 5.25 12.33 1.74
C LEU A 157 4.02 11.91 2.53
N VAL A 158 3.35 10.87 2.05
CA VAL A 158 2.27 10.14 2.72
C VAL A 158 2.69 8.68 2.87
N GLU A 159 2.16 8.04 3.89
CA GLU A 159 2.51 6.67 4.26
C GLU A 159 1.39 5.71 3.86
N ILE A 160 1.77 4.61 3.22
CA ILE A 160 0.86 3.56 2.76
C ILE A 160 1.26 2.22 3.39
N ALA A 161 0.28 1.33 3.54
CA ALA A 161 0.53 0.00 4.07
C ALA A 161 -0.37 -1.07 3.47
N GLY A 162 0.13 -2.30 3.37
CA GLY A 162 -0.60 -3.42 2.80
C GLY A 162 0.05 -4.78 3.05
N HIS A 163 -0.70 -5.84 2.77
CA HIS A 163 -0.27 -7.24 2.95
C HIS A 163 0.15 -7.90 1.63
N THR A 164 0.50 -7.09 0.63
CA THR A 164 1.11 -7.57 -0.59
C THR A 164 2.47 -6.94 -0.87
N ALA A 165 3.32 -7.69 -1.56
CA ALA A 165 4.68 -7.31 -1.87
C ALA A 165 5.16 -7.87 -3.19
N GLU A 166 6.19 -7.24 -3.76
CA GLU A 166 6.86 -7.74 -4.95
C GLU A 166 7.45 -9.15 -4.71
N LYS A 167 7.17 -10.09 -5.62
CA LYS A 167 7.84 -11.39 -5.67
C LYS A 167 9.30 -11.21 -6.08
N LYS A 168 10.12 -12.22 -5.79
CA LYS A 168 11.52 -12.30 -6.26
C LYS A 168 11.67 -12.17 -7.78
N ASP A 169 10.62 -12.48 -8.56
CA ASP A 169 10.61 -12.35 -10.02
C ASP A 169 10.45 -10.90 -10.53
N LYS A 170 10.21 -9.95 -9.62
CA LYS A 170 10.01 -8.52 -9.88
C LYS A 170 8.89 -8.18 -10.87
N LYS A 171 7.96 -9.10 -11.09
CA LYS A 171 6.88 -8.95 -12.06
C LYS A 171 5.51 -9.15 -11.46
N ASN A 172 5.42 -9.85 -10.34
CA ASN A 172 4.17 -10.19 -9.68
C ASN A 172 4.21 -9.82 -8.20
N CYS A 173 3.03 -9.71 -7.61
CA CYS A 173 2.91 -9.53 -6.17
C CYS A 173 2.57 -10.87 -5.48
N GLU A 174 2.98 -11.03 -4.23
CA GLU A 174 2.59 -12.11 -3.33
C GLU A 174 2.09 -11.60 -1.99
N PHE A 175 1.30 -12.42 -1.31
CA PHE A 175 0.83 -12.13 0.04
C PHE A 175 1.97 -12.25 1.04
N THR A 176 1.96 -11.35 2.03
CA THR A 176 2.92 -11.35 3.13
C THR A 176 2.20 -11.60 4.46
N ASN A 177 2.88 -12.26 5.38
CA ASN A 177 2.36 -12.43 6.74
C ASN A 177 2.46 -11.12 7.53
N ASP A 178 3.62 -10.46 7.45
CA ASP A 178 3.84 -9.16 8.08
C ASP A 178 3.27 -8.04 7.21
N LEU A 179 2.71 -7.02 7.86
CA LEU A 179 2.27 -5.81 7.21
C LEU A 179 3.47 -5.03 6.66
N GLN A 180 3.31 -4.53 5.44
CA GLN A 180 4.35 -3.81 4.71
C GLN A 180 4.00 -2.33 4.62
N CYS A 181 4.99 -1.47 4.74
CA CYS A 181 4.88 -0.01 4.79
C CYS A 181 5.78 0.62 3.74
N ALA A 182 5.30 1.67 3.09
CA ALA A 182 6.10 2.50 2.19
C ALA A 182 5.65 3.95 2.26
N GLU A 183 6.47 4.84 1.70
CA GLU A 183 6.15 6.25 1.54
C GLU A 183 5.98 6.58 0.06
N ALA A 184 5.05 7.48 -0.24
CA ALA A 184 4.84 8.02 -1.56
C ALA A 184 4.68 9.54 -1.50
N THR A 185 5.12 10.23 -2.55
CA THR A 185 4.86 11.66 -2.68
C THR A 185 3.44 11.87 -3.18
N LEU A 186 2.70 12.77 -2.52
CA LEU A 186 1.38 13.21 -2.95
C LEU A 186 1.50 13.99 -4.27
N VAL A 187 0.80 13.57 -5.31
CA VAL A 187 0.84 14.19 -6.64
C VAL A 187 -0.56 14.40 -7.20
N GLN A 188 -0.67 15.33 -8.15
CA GLN A 188 -1.87 15.47 -8.96
C GLN A 188 -2.06 14.23 -9.83
N CYS A 189 -3.31 13.89 -10.14
CA CYS A 189 -3.64 12.68 -10.90
C CYS A 189 -3.52 12.83 -12.43
N ASP A 190 -2.91 13.90 -12.95
CA ASP A 190 -2.83 14.13 -14.41
C ASP A 190 -2.14 12.96 -15.14
N GLU A 191 -0.96 12.53 -14.67
CA GLU A 191 -0.22 11.40 -15.23
C GLU A 191 -0.97 10.08 -15.07
N PHE A 192 -1.60 9.88 -13.92
CA PHE A 192 -2.45 8.71 -13.67
C PHE A 192 -3.64 8.67 -14.62
N ASN A 193 -4.32 9.80 -14.87
CA ASN A 193 -5.47 9.89 -15.76
C ASN A 193 -5.09 9.58 -17.22
N VAL A 194 -3.92 10.02 -17.66
CA VAL A 194 -3.37 9.63 -18.98
C VAL A 194 -3.14 8.12 -19.03
N CYS A 195 -2.54 7.54 -18.00
CA CYS A 195 -2.32 6.10 -17.90
C CYS A 195 -3.64 5.31 -17.92
N LEU A 196 -4.61 5.76 -17.11
CA LEU A 196 -5.94 5.17 -16.99
C LEU A 196 -6.65 5.11 -18.35
N LYS A 197 -6.64 6.23 -19.09
CA LYS A 197 -7.27 6.30 -20.42
C LYS A 197 -6.63 5.38 -21.46
N ASN A 198 -5.31 5.19 -21.37
CA ASN A 198 -4.55 4.41 -22.35
C ASN A 198 -4.53 2.90 -22.05
N ASN A 199 -4.63 2.50 -20.78
CA ASN A 199 -4.39 1.13 -20.34
C ASN A 199 -5.65 0.40 -19.85
N TYR A 200 -6.74 1.11 -19.57
CA TYR A 200 -7.98 0.53 -19.03
C TYR A 200 -9.14 0.64 -20.02
N ASP A 201 -10.16 -0.19 -19.80
CA ASP A 201 -11.41 -0.10 -20.55
C ASP A 201 -12.00 1.33 -20.43
N PRO A 202 -12.45 1.95 -21.53
CA PRO A 202 -12.98 3.31 -21.52
C PRO A 202 -14.11 3.54 -20.49
N LYS A 203 -14.90 2.50 -20.20
CA LYS A 203 -15.94 2.55 -19.16
C LYS A 203 -15.35 2.72 -17.77
N TRP A 204 -14.28 2.00 -17.46
CA TRP A 204 -13.56 2.11 -16.17
C TRP A 204 -12.88 3.47 -16.06
N SER A 205 -12.24 3.93 -17.14
CA SER A 205 -11.62 5.25 -17.17
C SER A 205 -12.63 6.35 -16.89
N LEU A 206 -13.82 6.28 -17.49
CA LEU A 206 -14.91 7.22 -17.20
C LEU A 206 -15.39 7.12 -15.75
N GLU A 207 -15.52 5.91 -15.22
CA GLU A 207 -16.01 5.67 -13.85
C GLU A 207 -15.12 6.25 -12.76
N TYR A 208 -13.80 6.18 -12.92
CA TYR A 208 -12.86 6.80 -11.98
C TYR A 208 -12.65 8.29 -12.22
N SER A 209 -12.84 8.78 -13.45
CA SER A 209 -12.63 10.21 -13.78
C SER A 209 -13.60 11.16 -13.07
N ILE A 210 -14.71 10.65 -12.54
CA ILE A 210 -15.75 11.42 -11.83
C ILE A 210 -15.69 11.30 -10.31
N GLN A 211 -14.69 10.59 -9.78
CA GLN A 211 -14.48 10.39 -8.35
C GLN A 211 -13.45 11.40 -7.82
N ALA A 212 -13.51 11.70 -6.52
CA ALA A 212 -12.47 12.51 -5.89
C ALA A 212 -11.25 11.63 -5.60
N LEU A 213 -10.27 11.69 -6.51
CA LEU A 213 -9.02 10.95 -6.44
C LEU A 213 -7.85 11.89 -6.16
N ILE A 214 -6.91 11.41 -5.35
CA ILE A 214 -5.54 11.93 -5.27
C ILE A 214 -4.58 10.78 -5.57
N CYS A 215 -3.37 11.11 -6.01
CA CYS A 215 -2.40 10.14 -6.49
C CYS A 215 -1.12 10.16 -5.65
N GLY A 216 -0.46 9.00 -5.59
CA GLY A 216 0.83 8.80 -4.95
C GLY A 216 1.87 8.35 -5.97
N LYS A 217 3.08 8.90 -5.88
CA LYS A 217 4.22 8.48 -6.72
C LYS A 217 5.50 8.47 -5.91
N HIS A 218 6.30 7.43 -6.04
CA HIS A 218 7.67 7.42 -5.57
C HIS A 218 8.53 6.47 -6.40
N SER A 219 9.82 6.78 -6.56
CA SER A 219 10.72 5.95 -7.36
C SER A 219 10.88 4.58 -6.70
N GLY A 220 10.62 3.53 -7.47
CA GLY A 220 10.70 2.15 -6.99
C GLY A 220 9.64 1.77 -5.97
N VAL A 221 8.58 2.58 -5.80
CA VAL A 221 7.42 2.26 -4.95
C VAL A 221 6.14 2.22 -5.75
N ASP A 222 5.35 1.16 -5.53
CA ASP A 222 4.02 0.98 -6.12
C ASP A 222 3.18 0.04 -5.25
N ILE A 223 1.87 0.09 -5.43
CA ILE A 223 0.91 -0.78 -4.73
C ILE A 223 0.60 -2.03 -5.56
N CYS A 224 0.13 -3.07 -4.88
CA CYS A 224 -0.15 -4.37 -5.46
C CYS A 224 -1.64 -4.74 -5.36
N LYS A 225 -2.05 -5.75 -6.14
CA LYS A 225 -3.38 -6.35 -6.03
C LYS A 225 -3.49 -7.05 -4.67
N GLY A 226 -4.10 -6.37 -3.70
CA GLY A 226 -4.20 -6.80 -2.30
C GLY A 226 -4.06 -5.66 -1.30
N ASP A 227 -3.41 -4.57 -1.70
CA ASP A 227 -3.29 -3.36 -0.88
C ASP A 227 -4.51 -2.44 -0.99
N SER A 228 -5.36 -2.65 -2.02
CA SER A 228 -6.63 -1.95 -2.21
C SER A 228 -7.46 -1.92 -0.94
N GLY A 229 -8.04 -0.77 -0.61
CA GLY A 229 -8.76 -0.53 0.64
C GLY A 229 -7.87 -0.13 1.82
N GLY A 230 -6.55 -0.30 1.72
CA GLY A 230 -5.59 0.17 2.71
C GLY A 230 -5.60 1.70 2.88
N GLY A 231 -5.35 2.17 4.10
CA GLY A 231 -5.36 3.59 4.42
C GLY A 231 -4.09 4.32 3.98
N VAL A 232 -4.27 5.53 3.42
CA VAL A 232 -3.20 6.50 3.16
C VAL A 232 -3.16 7.49 4.31
N VAL A 233 -1.99 7.61 4.94
CA VAL A 233 -1.84 8.29 6.24
C VAL A 233 -0.80 9.39 6.16
N PHE A 234 -1.05 10.46 6.88
CA PHE A 234 -0.12 11.54 7.08
C PHE A 234 -0.19 11.99 8.53
N LYS A 235 0.96 12.09 9.21
CA LYS A 235 1.03 12.55 10.61
C LYS A 235 0.00 11.87 11.53
N LYS A 236 -0.09 10.53 11.45
CA LYS A 236 -0.99 9.69 12.26
C LYS A 236 -2.49 9.98 12.08
N GLN A 237 -2.88 10.50 10.92
CA GLN A 237 -4.27 10.69 10.51
C GLN A 237 -4.48 10.07 9.13
N ILE A 238 -5.66 9.49 8.90
CA ILE A 238 -6.03 8.93 7.59
C ILE A 238 -6.60 10.02 6.69
N TYR A 239 -6.16 10.02 5.42
CA TYR A 239 -6.57 10.98 4.39
C TYR A 239 -7.00 10.32 3.08
N GLY A 240 -6.77 9.01 2.93
CA GLY A 240 -7.17 8.32 1.73
C GLY A 240 -7.36 6.82 1.88
N VAL A 241 -7.95 6.23 0.86
CA VAL A 241 -8.17 4.78 0.72
C VAL A 241 -7.60 4.35 -0.63
N LEU A 242 -6.62 3.45 -0.63
CA LEU A 242 -6.00 2.93 -1.86
C LEU A 242 -7.05 2.25 -2.76
N VAL A 243 -7.10 2.59 -4.04
CA VAL A 243 -8.10 2.01 -4.96
C VAL A 243 -7.53 1.45 -6.25
N LEU A 244 -6.52 2.09 -6.85
CA LEU A 244 -6.09 1.70 -8.19
C LEU A 244 -4.58 1.82 -8.39
N ILE A 245 -4.02 0.80 -9.04
CA ILE A 245 -2.64 0.81 -9.55
C ILE A 245 -2.59 1.70 -10.79
N GLY A 246 -1.46 2.39 -11.01
CA GLY A 246 -1.25 3.17 -12.23
C GLY A 246 -1.10 2.30 -13.47
N ASP A 247 0.11 1.81 -13.71
CA ASP A 247 0.43 0.94 -14.86
C ASP A 247 0.44 -0.53 -14.43
N VAL A 248 -0.60 -1.26 -14.85
CA VAL A 248 -0.79 -2.69 -14.51
C VAL A 248 0.24 -3.62 -15.18
N LYS A 249 0.95 -3.15 -16.21
CA LYS A 249 1.94 -3.94 -16.96
C LYS A 249 3.35 -3.67 -16.47
N ASN A 250 3.64 -2.42 -16.11
CA ASN A 250 4.96 -1.96 -15.68
C ASN A 250 4.84 -1.25 -14.32
N PRO A 251 5.06 -1.96 -13.21
CA PRO A 251 4.98 -1.35 -11.90
C PRO A 251 5.95 -0.18 -11.75
N CYS A 252 5.63 0.78 -10.89
CA CYS A 252 6.38 2.03 -10.64
C CYS A 252 6.44 3.02 -11.82
N MET A 253 5.82 2.72 -12.98
CA MET A 253 5.90 3.58 -14.16
C MET A 253 4.84 4.68 -14.21
N ALA A 254 3.79 4.60 -13.38
CA ALA A 254 2.76 5.62 -13.25
C ALA A 254 2.35 5.76 -11.78
N PRO A 255 1.83 6.93 -11.35
CA PRO A 255 1.27 7.08 -10.01
C PRO A 255 0.14 6.08 -9.76
N PHE A 256 -0.03 5.64 -8.51
CA PHE A 256 -1.25 4.94 -8.08
C PHE A 256 -2.26 5.93 -7.51
N ALA A 257 -3.54 5.54 -7.40
CA ALA A 257 -4.62 6.41 -6.95
C ALA A 257 -5.29 5.91 -5.67
N PHE A 258 -5.77 6.86 -4.88
CA PHE A 258 -6.59 6.65 -3.70
C PHE A 258 -7.74 7.65 -3.63
N MET A 259 -8.83 7.25 -2.97
CA MET A 259 -9.96 8.13 -2.70
C MET A 259 -9.52 9.25 -1.76
N ASP A 260 -9.85 10.50 -2.08
CA ASP A 260 -9.71 11.64 -1.18
C ASP A 260 -10.88 11.67 -0.19
N ILE A 261 -10.69 11.09 0.98
CA ILE A 261 -11.77 11.01 1.98
C ILE A 261 -12.09 12.37 2.63
N CYS A 262 -11.23 13.37 2.40
CA CYS A 262 -11.45 14.74 2.84
C CYS A 262 -12.27 15.56 1.84
N ASN A 263 -12.66 14.97 0.70
CA ASN A 263 -13.76 15.49 -0.09
C ASN A 263 -15.00 15.69 0.81
N GLU A 264 -15.60 16.87 0.74
CA GLU A 264 -16.68 17.28 1.65
C GLU A 264 -17.84 16.27 1.71
N LYS A 265 -18.23 15.72 0.55
CA LYS A 265 -19.34 14.76 0.46
C LYS A 265 -18.98 13.42 1.08
N TYR A 266 -17.75 12.94 0.85
CA TYR A 266 -17.28 11.68 1.42
C TYR A 266 -17.12 11.80 2.93
N LEU A 267 -16.48 12.88 3.40
CA LEU A 267 -16.29 13.13 4.81
C LEU A 267 -17.62 13.18 5.56
N LYS A 268 -18.59 13.93 5.02
CA LYS A 268 -19.93 14.02 5.59
C LYS A 268 -20.58 12.65 5.68
N TRP A 269 -20.59 11.89 4.58
CA TRP A 269 -21.16 10.55 4.54
C TRP A 269 -20.48 9.58 5.52
N ILE A 270 -19.14 9.61 5.63
CA ILE A 270 -18.39 8.78 6.57
C ILE A 270 -18.86 9.09 8.00
N LYS A 271 -18.89 10.37 8.39
CA LYS A 271 -19.27 10.79 9.74
C LYS A 271 -20.72 10.46 10.07
N GLU A 272 -21.65 10.71 9.14
CA GLU A 272 -23.07 10.40 9.34
C GLU A 272 -23.33 8.89 9.43
N THR A 273 -22.68 8.10 8.59
CA THR A 273 -22.88 6.64 8.56
C THR A 273 -22.23 5.96 9.76
N ALA A 274 -21.01 6.36 10.12
CA ALA A 274 -20.25 5.76 11.22
C ALA A 274 -20.53 6.40 12.59
N ASN A 275 -21.23 7.54 12.62
CA ASN A 275 -21.52 8.35 13.81
C ASN A 275 -20.25 8.77 14.58
N ILE A 276 -19.30 9.40 13.89
CA ILE A 276 -17.99 9.88 14.41
C ILE A 276 -17.67 11.34 14.06
#